data_AF-A0A536KAP8-F1
#
_entry.id   AF-A0A536KAP8-F1
#
_cell.length_a   1.000
_cell.length_b   1.000
_cell.length_c   1.000
_cell.angle_alpha   90.00
_cell.angle_beta   90.00
_cell.angle_gamma   90.00
#
_symmetry.space_group_name_H-M   'P 1'
#
loop_
_entity.id
_entity.type
_entity.pdbx_description
1 polymer ?
#
loop_
_entity_poly.entity_id
_entity_poly.type
_entity_poly.pdbx_seq_one_letter_code
_entity_poly.pdbx_strand_id
1 'polypeptide(L)'
;MRARDGQGNAELAIPFVDVGGGRLGLVRHGSRHAASLRCGAMDVLVELFRHNTMMNRRLLDACKSLTADQLNSTVPGTYGSVGATLVHMANAQMAYAARLLDVPRPDPLLPDPFPGFDVLEKRFALGDAQLEEAARVKPDRQVQVTGDDPPGTWTMPVSLFLLQAINHGTDHRSHVATILTQLGIEPPDLDGWAYFFASEHMVPV
;
A
#
# COMPACT_ATOMS: atom_id res chain seq x y z
N MET A 1 -15.01 33.43 -26.56
CA MET A 1 -14.62 33.19 -27.98
C MET A 1 -13.24 32.53 -27.94
N ARG A 2 -13.20 31.18 -27.75
CA ARG A 2 -12.68 30.13 -28.68
C ARG A 2 -11.21 30.37 -29.12
N ALA A 3 -10.26 29.43 -29.06
CA ALA A 3 -10.22 27.98 -28.84
C ALA A 3 -8.80 27.61 -28.28
N ARG A 4 -8.66 26.74 -27.27
CA ARG A 4 -8.27 25.29 -27.33
C ARG A 4 -7.43 24.85 -28.53
N ASP A 5 -6.24 24.31 -28.24
CA ASP A 5 -5.62 23.06 -28.74
C ASP A 5 -4.18 22.98 -28.13
N GLY A 6 -3.56 21.86 -27.78
CA GLY A 6 -3.89 20.46 -28.01
C GLY A 6 -3.21 19.55 -26.98
N GLN A 7 -3.85 18.39 -26.82
CA GLN A 7 -3.45 17.25 -25.99
C GLN A 7 -2.29 16.50 -26.64
N GLY A 8 -1.37 15.97 -25.83
CA GLY A 8 -0.40 14.94 -26.20
C GLY A 8 -0.58 13.72 -25.31
N ASN A 9 -1.56 12.87 -25.63
CA ASN A 9 -1.69 11.52 -25.07
C ASN A 9 -0.73 10.60 -25.85
N ALA A 10 0.29 10.08 -25.19
CA ALA A 10 1.06 8.95 -25.69
C ALA A 10 0.29 7.66 -25.36
N GLU A 11 -0.63 7.30 -26.26
CA GLU A 11 -1.33 6.02 -26.23
C GLU A 11 -0.44 4.95 -26.86
N LEU A 12 0.08 4.03 -26.06
CA LEU A 12 0.79 2.84 -26.52
C LEU A 12 -0.23 1.87 -27.14
N ALA A 13 -0.43 1.99 -28.45
CA ALA A 13 -1.20 1.04 -29.24
C ALA A 13 -0.36 -0.21 -29.56
N ILE A 14 -0.88 -1.40 -29.25
CA ILE A 14 -0.39 -2.69 -29.76
C ILE A 14 -1.45 -3.24 -30.73
N PRO A 15 -1.13 -3.49 -32.02
CA PRO A 15 -2.09 -4.10 -32.93
C PRO A 15 -1.97 -5.62 -32.90
N PHE A 16 -3.10 -6.35 -32.91
CA PHE A 16 -3.13 -7.67 -33.52
C PHE A 16 -4.43 -7.94 -34.26
N VAL A 17 -4.28 -8.67 -35.36
CA VAL A 17 -5.10 -8.74 -36.57
C VAL A 17 -6.20 -9.78 -36.41
N ASP A 18 -7.44 -9.41 -36.78
CA ASP A 18 -8.54 -10.36 -36.99
C ASP A 18 -8.39 -11.03 -38.36
N VAL A 19 -8.32 -12.37 -38.38
CA VAL A 19 -8.42 -13.17 -39.59
C VAL A 19 -9.50 -14.24 -39.40
N GLY A 20 -10.73 -13.87 -39.75
CA GLY A 20 -11.70 -14.64 -40.53
C GLY A 20 -11.81 -16.16 -40.36
N GLY A 21 -12.94 -16.57 -39.77
CA GLY A 21 -13.92 -17.53 -40.32
C GLY A 21 -13.50 -18.91 -40.83
N GLY A 22 -14.00 -19.98 -40.19
CA GLY A 22 -14.14 -21.30 -40.85
C GLY A 22 -14.47 -22.52 -39.98
N ARG A 23 -15.72 -22.98 -40.09
CA ARG A 23 -16.28 -24.36 -39.95
C ARG A 23 -16.18 -25.13 -38.62
N LEU A 24 -17.37 -25.55 -38.14
CA LEU A 24 -17.59 -26.61 -37.16
C LEU A 24 -17.01 -27.95 -37.64
N GLY A 25 -16.13 -28.53 -36.82
CA GLY A 25 -15.69 -29.92 -36.92
C GLY A 25 -15.73 -30.56 -35.53
N LEU A 26 -16.56 -31.60 -35.39
CA LEU A 26 -16.74 -32.39 -34.17
C LEU A 26 -15.47 -33.22 -33.90
N VAL A 27 -14.75 -32.94 -32.81
CA VAL A 27 -13.60 -33.76 -32.36
C VAL A 27 -13.95 -34.42 -31.03
N ARG A 28 -13.85 -35.75 -31.01
CA ARG A 28 -14.13 -36.66 -29.89
C ARG A 28 -13.35 -36.28 -28.63
N HIS A 29 -14.05 -36.23 -27.50
CA HIS A 29 -13.45 -36.13 -26.16
C HIS A 29 -12.62 -37.39 -25.84
N GLY A 30 -11.31 -37.27 -25.98
CA GLY A 30 -10.36 -38.09 -25.23
C GLY A 30 -10.10 -37.43 -23.88
N SER A 31 -10.43 -38.13 -22.80
CA SER A 31 -10.23 -37.71 -21.41
C SER A 31 -8.75 -37.56 -21.10
N ARG A 32 -8.17 -36.39 -21.41
CA ARG A 32 -6.92 -35.95 -20.79
C ARG A 32 -7.28 -35.51 -19.38
N HIS A 33 -6.78 -36.23 -18.40
CA HIS A 33 -6.79 -35.77 -17.02
C HIS A 33 -6.07 -34.43 -16.99
N ALA A 34 -6.84 -33.35 -16.90
CA ALA A 34 -6.31 -32.03 -16.60
C ALA A 34 -5.65 -32.17 -15.22
N ALA A 35 -4.32 -32.16 -15.20
CA ALA A 35 -3.59 -31.89 -13.98
C ALA A 35 -4.15 -30.57 -13.45
N SER A 36 -4.86 -30.66 -12.32
CA SER A 36 -5.40 -29.52 -11.61
C SER A 36 -4.21 -28.70 -11.11
N LEU A 37 -3.78 -27.73 -11.92
CA LEU A 37 -3.08 -26.56 -11.41
C LEU A 37 -4.09 -25.84 -10.52
N ARG A 38 -4.18 -26.26 -9.26
CA ARG A 38 -4.67 -25.35 -8.22
C ARG A 38 -3.58 -24.29 -8.06
N CYS A 39 -3.57 -23.31 -8.96
CA CYS A 39 -3.13 -21.98 -8.57
C CYS A 39 -4.07 -21.61 -7.43
N GLY A 40 -3.59 -21.63 -6.18
CA GLY A 40 -4.40 -21.19 -5.06
C GLY A 40 -4.87 -19.77 -5.39
N ALA A 41 -6.18 -19.52 -5.32
CA ALA A 41 -6.69 -18.17 -5.50
C ALA A 41 -5.95 -17.25 -4.52
N MET A 42 -5.32 -16.19 -5.03
CA MET A 42 -4.65 -15.20 -4.20
C MET A 42 -5.66 -14.60 -3.23
N ASP A 43 -5.31 -14.54 -1.95
CA ASP A 43 -6.10 -13.80 -0.97
C ASP A 43 -5.78 -12.32 -1.13
N VAL A 44 -6.66 -11.59 -1.82
CA VAL A 44 -6.47 -10.18 -2.16
C VAL A 44 -6.22 -9.32 -0.93
N LEU A 45 -6.87 -9.62 0.20
CA LEU A 45 -6.69 -8.82 1.40
C LEU A 45 -5.29 -9.01 1.99
N VAL A 46 -4.82 -10.25 2.04
CA VAL A 46 -3.43 -10.56 2.43
C VAL A 46 -2.43 -9.89 1.49
N GLU A 47 -2.67 -9.92 0.18
CA GLU A 47 -1.80 -9.30 -0.82
C GLU A 47 -1.75 -7.77 -0.69
N LEU A 48 -2.86 -7.12 -0.33
CA LEU A 48 -2.86 -5.68 -0.03
C LEU A 48 -1.98 -5.33 1.18
N PHE A 49 -1.95 -6.18 2.21
CA PHE A 49 -1.06 -5.96 3.36
C PHE A 49 0.40 -6.25 3.04
N ARG A 50 0.70 -7.29 2.25
CA ARG A 50 2.06 -7.56 1.77
C ARG A 50 2.58 -6.43 0.88
N HIS A 51 1.73 -5.92 -0.01
CA HIS A 51 2.00 -4.69 -0.77
C HIS A 51 2.31 -3.54 0.19
N ASN A 52 1.43 -3.27 1.15
CA ASN A 52 1.61 -2.18 2.11
C ASN A 52 2.95 -2.28 2.86
N THR A 53 3.32 -3.47 3.33
CA THR A 53 4.61 -3.74 3.99
C THR A 53 5.79 -3.46 3.07
N MET A 54 5.74 -3.97 1.83
CA MET A 54 6.83 -3.77 0.86
C MET A 54 6.99 -2.28 0.52
N MET A 55 5.88 -1.57 0.32
CA MET A 55 5.91 -0.14 -0.04
C MET A 55 6.34 0.74 1.13
N ASN A 56 5.98 0.40 2.38
CA ASN A 56 6.51 1.07 3.58
C ASN A 56 8.04 0.94 3.64
N ARG A 57 8.56 -0.28 3.46
CA ARG A 57 10.00 -0.55 3.47
C ARG A 57 10.71 0.19 2.34
N ARG A 58 10.20 0.09 1.11
CA ARG A 58 10.81 0.73 -0.07
C ARG A 58 10.87 2.25 0.08
N LEU A 59 9.81 2.87 0.61
CA LEU A 59 9.82 4.31 0.90
C LEU A 59 10.86 4.66 1.98
N LEU A 60 10.89 3.90 3.08
CA LEU A 60 11.82 4.13 4.18
C LEU A 60 13.27 4.03 3.70
N ASP A 61 13.59 3.02 2.88
CA ASP A 61 14.91 2.83 2.27
C ASP A 61 15.30 4.00 1.37
N ALA A 62 14.38 4.50 0.54
CA ALA A 62 14.63 5.68 -0.30
C ALA A 62 14.91 6.94 0.53
N CYS A 63 14.31 7.06 1.72
CA CYS A 63 14.53 8.21 2.59
C CYS A 63 15.84 8.16 3.40
N LYS A 64 16.51 7.01 3.52
CA LYS A 64 17.75 6.88 4.31
C LYS A 64 18.91 7.73 3.81
N SER A 65 18.94 8.08 2.53
CA SER A 65 19.98 8.92 1.94
C SER A 65 19.71 10.42 2.08
N LEU A 66 18.57 10.82 2.64
CA LEU A 66 18.22 12.24 2.80
C LEU A 66 19.08 12.91 3.88
N THR A 67 19.43 14.16 3.63
CA THR A 67 20.02 15.02 4.67
C THR A 67 18.97 15.41 5.71
N ALA A 68 19.43 15.94 6.86
CA ALA A 68 18.52 16.44 7.89
C ALA A 68 17.58 17.54 7.36
N ASP A 69 18.08 18.44 6.50
CA ASP A 69 17.28 19.50 5.89
C ASP A 69 16.23 18.95 4.90
N GLN A 70 16.59 17.92 4.13
CA GLN A 70 15.65 17.23 3.25
C GLN A 70 14.58 16.46 4.05
N LEU A 71 14.96 15.82 5.15
CA LEU A 71 14.01 15.18 6.06
C LEU A 71 13.03 16.17 6.70
N ASN A 72 13.49 17.40 6.93
CA ASN A 72 12.68 18.50 7.47
C ASN A 72 11.88 19.26 6.40
N SER A 73 12.04 18.95 5.12
CA SER A 73 11.33 19.61 4.03
C SER A 73 9.85 19.21 3.98
N THR A 74 9.00 20.17 3.62
CA THR A 74 7.53 20.03 3.52
C THR A 74 7.00 20.76 2.29
N VAL A 75 5.83 20.35 1.81
CA VAL A 75 5.11 20.97 0.69
C VAL A 75 3.66 21.25 1.13
N PRO A 76 3.08 22.43 0.81
CA PRO A 76 1.68 22.72 1.12
C PRO A 76 0.74 21.62 0.61
N GLY A 77 -0.21 21.20 1.44
CA GLY A 77 -1.13 20.12 1.13
C GLY A 77 -0.64 18.72 1.51
N THR A 78 0.60 18.57 1.97
CA THR A 78 1.10 17.33 2.58
C THR A 78 0.92 17.33 4.10
N TYR A 79 1.05 16.17 4.73
CA TYR A 79 0.87 15.99 6.18
C TYR A 79 1.83 16.85 7.02
N GLY A 80 3.08 16.97 6.59
CA GLY A 80 4.15 17.64 7.32
C GLY A 80 5.48 17.39 6.62
N SER A 81 6.58 17.47 7.37
CA SER A 81 7.88 17.12 6.80
C SER A 81 7.96 15.65 6.41
N VAL A 82 8.96 15.27 5.60
CA VAL A 82 9.23 13.86 5.28
C VAL A 82 9.38 13.04 6.57
N GLY A 83 10.23 13.48 7.49
CA GLY A 83 10.45 12.81 8.78
C GLY A 83 9.18 12.69 9.61
N ALA A 84 8.39 13.77 9.73
CA ALA A 84 7.14 13.76 10.46
C ALA A 84 6.10 12.81 9.85
N THR A 85 6.05 12.75 8.50
CA THR A 85 5.15 11.86 7.78
C THR A 85 5.52 10.39 7.99
N LEU A 86 6.81 10.04 7.92
CA LEU A 86 7.28 8.67 8.19
C LEU A 86 6.97 8.23 9.64
N VAL A 87 7.20 9.11 10.61
CA VAL A 87 6.86 8.87 12.03
C VAL A 87 5.36 8.68 12.20
N HIS A 88 4.54 9.51 11.56
CA HIS A 88 3.09 9.41 11.60
C HIS A 88 2.59 8.08 11.04
N MET A 89 3.09 7.65 9.88
CA MET A 89 2.77 6.35 9.28
C MET A 89 3.12 5.19 10.22
N ALA A 90 4.33 5.17 10.80
CA ALA A 90 4.75 4.11 11.73
C ALA A 90 3.88 4.07 13.01
N ASN A 91 3.49 5.24 13.53
CA ASN A 91 2.57 5.34 14.64
C ASN A 91 1.17 4.83 14.30
N ALA A 92 0.69 5.09 13.08
CA ALA A 92 -0.62 4.66 12.62
C ALA A 92 -0.69 3.14 12.44
N GLN A 93 0.32 2.50 11.83
CA GLN A 93 0.35 1.03 11.70
C GLN A 93 0.20 0.35 13.07
N MET A 94 0.96 0.80 14.07
CA MET A 94 0.83 0.28 15.45
C MET A 94 -0.54 0.57 16.08
N ALA A 95 -1.11 1.74 15.82
CA ALA A 95 -2.40 2.13 16.38
C ALA A 95 -3.58 1.34 15.78
N TYR A 96 -3.50 0.97 14.51
CA TYR A 96 -4.46 0.07 13.88
C TYR A 96 -4.26 -1.35 14.37
N ALA A 97 -3.03 -1.86 14.37
CA ALA A 97 -2.72 -3.20 14.87
C ALA A 97 -3.18 -3.42 16.32
N ALA A 98 -2.96 -2.45 17.21
CA ALA A 98 -3.39 -2.53 18.60
C ALA A 98 -4.92 -2.71 18.74
N ARG A 99 -5.70 -2.02 17.90
CA ARG A 99 -7.17 -2.17 17.88
C ARG A 99 -7.61 -3.55 17.40
N LEU A 100 -6.89 -4.14 16.44
CA LEU A 100 -7.17 -5.48 15.91
C LEU A 100 -6.91 -6.57 16.94
N LEU A 101 -5.84 -6.40 17.71
CA LEU A 101 -5.41 -7.33 18.74
C LEU A 101 -6.13 -7.11 20.09
N ASP A 102 -6.91 -6.03 20.20
CA ASP A 102 -7.60 -5.63 21.45
C ASP A 102 -6.61 -5.44 22.61
N VAL A 103 -5.49 -4.78 22.30
CA VAL A 103 -4.42 -4.45 23.25
C VAL A 103 -4.26 -2.94 23.37
N PRO A 104 -3.69 -2.44 24.49
CA PRO A 104 -3.41 -1.02 24.63
C PRO A 104 -2.55 -0.49 23.48
N ARG A 105 -2.91 0.70 22.97
CA ARG A 105 -2.11 1.40 21.97
C ARG A 105 -0.73 1.74 22.59
N PRO A 106 0.39 1.44 21.91
CA PRO A 106 1.71 1.88 22.36
C PRO A 106 1.83 3.40 22.32
N ASP A 107 2.67 3.96 23.20
CA ASP A 107 2.99 5.38 23.17
C ASP A 107 3.48 5.80 21.77
N PRO A 108 3.02 6.95 21.26
CA PRO A 108 3.42 7.42 19.95
C PRO A 108 4.89 7.84 19.98
N LEU A 109 5.63 7.54 18.91
CA LEU A 109 6.91 8.20 18.64
C LEU A 109 6.65 9.70 18.41
N LEU A 110 7.54 10.54 18.94
CA LEU A 110 7.53 11.96 18.64
C LEU A 110 8.29 12.21 17.32
N PRO A 111 7.81 13.12 16.46
CA PRO A 111 8.47 13.41 15.19
C PRO A 111 9.67 14.35 15.34
N ASP A 112 9.78 15.07 16.45
CA ASP A 112 10.85 16.03 16.74
C ASP A 112 11.42 15.78 18.15
N PRO A 113 12.73 15.44 18.27
CA PRO A 113 13.66 15.17 17.17
C PRO A 113 13.28 13.91 16.38
N PHE A 114 13.72 13.81 15.12
CA PHE A 114 13.50 12.61 14.30
C PHE A 114 14.07 11.38 15.00
N PRO A 115 13.27 10.32 15.25
CA PRO A 115 13.68 9.20 16.11
C PRO A 115 14.72 8.26 15.47
N GLY A 116 15.02 8.44 14.18
CA GLY A 116 15.96 7.61 13.44
C GLY A 116 15.31 6.44 12.72
N PHE A 117 15.92 6.01 11.62
CA PHE A 117 15.38 4.98 10.74
C PHE A 117 15.25 3.61 11.42
N ASP A 118 16.23 3.20 12.23
CA ASP A 118 16.19 1.91 12.95
C ASP A 118 14.96 1.78 13.87
N VAL A 119 14.52 2.89 14.47
CA VAL A 119 13.33 2.92 15.33
C VAL A 119 12.08 2.77 14.47
N LEU A 120 12.02 3.46 13.33
CA LEU A 120 10.90 3.37 12.40
C LEU A 120 10.81 1.98 11.76
N GLU A 121 11.91 1.38 11.35
CA GLU A 121 11.96 0.02 10.78
C GLU A 121 11.34 -1.01 11.72
N LYS A 122 11.77 -1.01 12.99
CA LYS A 122 11.24 -1.92 14.01
C LYS A 122 9.75 -1.72 14.20
N ARG A 123 9.30 -0.45 14.21
CA ARG A 123 7.90 -0.10 14.43
C ARG A 123 7.02 -0.48 13.23
N PHE A 124 7.47 -0.22 12.00
CA PHE A 124 6.80 -0.68 10.79
C PHE A 124 6.72 -2.20 10.75
N ALA A 125 7.85 -2.91 10.93
CA ALA A 125 7.89 -4.37 10.88
C ALA A 125 6.90 -5.02 11.86
N LEU A 126 6.79 -4.49 13.07
CA LEU A 126 5.84 -4.99 14.06
C LEU A 126 4.38 -4.73 13.64
N GLY A 127 4.05 -3.49 13.30
CA GLY A 127 2.67 -3.13 12.91
C GLY A 127 2.21 -3.84 11.65
N ASP A 128 3.08 -3.89 10.64
CA ASP A 128 2.83 -4.56 9.35
C ASP A 128 2.56 -6.06 9.53
N ALA A 129 3.37 -6.76 10.34
CA ALA A 129 3.17 -8.18 10.61
C ALA A 129 1.85 -8.46 11.35
N GLN A 130 1.47 -7.60 12.30
CA GLN A 130 0.22 -7.75 13.04
C GLN A 130 -1.02 -7.49 12.15
N LEU A 131 -0.92 -6.53 11.22
CA LEU A 131 -1.98 -6.22 10.28
C LEU A 131 -2.15 -7.30 9.21
N GLU A 132 -1.06 -7.84 8.66
CA GLU A 132 -1.12 -8.98 7.74
C GLU A 132 -1.73 -10.21 8.43
N GLU A 133 -1.36 -10.50 9.68
CA GLU A 133 -1.97 -11.60 10.43
C GLU A 133 -3.47 -11.37 10.65
N ALA A 134 -3.87 -10.15 11.04
CA ALA A 134 -5.27 -9.83 11.26
C ALA A 134 -6.12 -9.97 9.97
N ALA A 135 -5.55 -9.65 8.81
CA ALA A 135 -6.18 -9.87 7.51
C ALA A 135 -6.49 -11.35 7.24
N ARG A 136 -5.70 -12.30 7.77
CA ARG A 136 -5.91 -13.73 7.59
C ARG A 136 -7.04 -14.29 8.46
N VAL A 137 -7.18 -13.80 9.69
CA VAL A 137 -7.92 -14.55 10.71
C VAL A 137 -9.36 -14.07 10.90
N LYS A 138 -9.68 -12.76 10.91
CA LYS A 138 -11.04 -12.28 11.33
C LYS A 138 -11.48 -10.90 10.80
N PRO A 139 -11.87 -10.74 9.52
CA PRO A 139 -12.42 -9.46 9.03
C PRO A 139 -13.77 -9.07 9.67
N ASP A 140 -14.58 -10.03 10.12
CA ASP A 140 -15.95 -9.80 10.60
C ASP A 140 -16.05 -9.47 12.11
N ARG A 141 -14.92 -9.46 12.84
CA ARG A 141 -14.91 -9.13 14.28
C ARG A 141 -15.30 -7.66 14.50
N GLN A 142 -15.91 -7.36 15.64
CA GLN A 142 -16.15 -5.99 16.10
C GLN A 142 -15.33 -5.69 17.37
N VAL A 143 -14.96 -4.42 17.54
CA VAL A 143 -14.23 -3.91 18.71
C VAL A 143 -14.87 -2.62 19.22
N GLN A 144 -14.75 -2.34 20.52
CA GLN A 144 -15.17 -1.07 21.11
C GLN A 144 -13.98 -0.11 21.15
N VAL A 145 -14.14 1.08 20.59
CA VAL A 145 -13.11 2.12 20.60
C VAL A 145 -13.69 3.38 21.22
N THR A 146 -13.09 3.86 22.30
CA THR A 146 -13.33 5.21 22.81
C THR A 146 -12.44 6.18 22.06
N GLY A 147 -13.05 7.13 21.37
CA GLY A 147 -12.37 8.18 20.62
C GLY A 147 -12.78 9.56 21.13
N ASP A 148 -11.93 10.54 20.83
CA ASP A 148 -12.17 11.96 21.17
C ASP A 148 -12.75 12.74 19.98
N ASP A 149 -12.67 12.19 18.76
CA ASP A 149 -13.20 12.79 17.54
C ASP A 149 -13.72 11.71 16.56
N PRO A 150 -15.05 11.59 16.36
CA PRO A 150 -16.07 12.18 17.20
C PRO A 150 -16.01 11.58 18.63
N PRO A 151 -16.24 12.39 19.68
CA PRO A 151 -16.16 11.92 21.05
C PRO A 151 -17.21 10.83 21.31
N GLY A 152 -16.79 9.74 21.95
CA GLY A 152 -17.70 8.65 22.32
C GLY A 152 -17.05 7.27 22.30
N THR A 153 -17.83 6.27 22.70
CA THR A 153 -17.47 4.86 22.56
C THR A 153 -18.24 4.25 21.41
N TRP A 154 -17.52 3.65 20.47
CA TRP A 154 -18.04 3.21 19.19
C TRP A 154 -17.77 1.72 18.98
N THR A 155 -18.81 0.99 18.58
CA THR A 155 -18.64 -0.35 18.03
C THR A 155 -18.17 -0.23 16.58
N MET A 156 -16.94 -0.67 16.29
CA MET A 156 -16.36 -0.59 14.94
C MET A 156 -15.99 -1.98 14.43
N PRO A 157 -16.29 -2.31 13.16
CA PRO A 157 -15.85 -3.56 12.57
C PRO A 157 -14.34 -3.53 12.31
N VAL A 158 -13.66 -4.66 12.49
CA VAL A 158 -12.23 -4.84 12.21
C VAL A 158 -11.89 -4.46 10.78
N SER A 159 -12.77 -4.77 9.83
CA SER A 159 -12.63 -4.39 8.42
C SER A 159 -12.42 -2.89 8.20
N LEU A 160 -12.96 -2.02 9.07
CA LEU A 160 -12.71 -0.57 9.01
C LEU A 160 -11.22 -0.26 9.22
N PHE A 161 -10.59 -0.85 10.23
CA PHE A 161 -9.18 -0.59 10.54
C PHE A 161 -8.25 -1.19 9.50
N LEU A 162 -8.61 -2.37 8.96
CA LEU A 162 -7.86 -2.98 7.87
C LEU A 162 -7.88 -2.11 6.61
N LEU A 163 -9.07 -1.66 6.20
CA LEU A 163 -9.23 -0.72 5.08
C LEU A 163 -8.46 0.57 5.33
N GLN A 164 -8.62 1.15 6.52
CA GLN A 164 -7.99 2.42 6.85
C GLN A 164 -6.46 2.33 6.86
N ALA A 165 -5.87 1.23 7.34
CA ALA A 165 -4.42 1.05 7.35
C ALA A 165 -3.82 1.10 5.93
N ILE A 166 -4.47 0.47 4.94
CA ILE A 166 -4.05 0.47 3.54
C ILE A 166 -4.24 1.86 2.91
N ASN A 167 -5.42 2.46 3.12
CA ASN A 167 -5.74 3.78 2.57
C ASN A 167 -4.81 4.86 3.12
N HIS A 168 -4.64 4.89 4.44
CA HIS A 168 -3.76 5.82 5.16
C HIS A 168 -2.29 5.68 4.75
N GLY A 169 -1.80 4.44 4.63
CA GLY A 169 -0.45 4.18 4.13
C GLY A 169 -0.25 4.71 2.72
N THR A 170 -1.23 4.51 1.83
CA THR A 170 -1.14 4.98 0.44
C THR A 170 -1.15 6.50 0.35
N ASP A 171 -2.06 7.16 1.06
CA ASP A 171 -2.18 8.62 1.12
C ASP A 171 -0.86 9.27 1.55
N HIS A 172 -0.28 8.84 2.67
CA HIS A 172 0.94 9.47 3.18
C HIS A 172 2.22 9.07 2.45
N ARG A 173 2.27 7.89 1.82
CA ARG A 173 3.35 7.59 0.86
C ARG A 173 3.35 8.58 -0.29
N SER A 174 2.18 9.00 -0.78
CA SER A 174 2.05 10.00 -1.85
C SER A 174 2.53 11.39 -1.42
N HIS A 175 2.33 11.76 -0.14
CA HIS A 175 2.88 13.00 0.42
C HIS A 175 4.40 13.00 0.39
N VAL A 176 5.04 11.91 0.84
CA VAL A 176 6.51 11.82 0.81
C VAL A 176 7.01 11.84 -0.63
N ALA A 177 6.40 11.09 -1.55
CA ALA A 177 6.76 11.10 -2.97
C ALA A 177 6.65 12.51 -3.59
N THR A 178 5.62 13.26 -3.22
CA THR A 178 5.44 14.66 -3.64
C THR A 178 6.59 15.54 -3.16
N ILE A 179 6.98 15.41 -1.88
CA ILE A 179 8.07 16.20 -1.32
C ILE A 179 9.41 15.82 -1.97
N LEU A 180 9.70 14.53 -2.16
CA LEU A 180 10.89 14.07 -2.85
C LEU A 180 10.98 14.66 -4.26
N THR A 181 9.87 14.62 -5.00
CA THR A 181 9.80 15.21 -6.35
C THR A 181 10.10 16.71 -6.34
N GLN A 182 9.56 17.46 -5.37
CA GLN A 182 9.85 18.91 -5.24
C GLN A 182 11.31 19.21 -4.88
N LEU A 183 12.01 18.26 -4.24
CA LEU A 183 13.45 18.34 -3.97
C LEU A 183 14.32 17.91 -5.16
N GLY A 184 13.72 17.51 -6.29
CA GLY A 184 14.43 16.97 -7.46
C GLY A 184 14.96 15.54 -7.25
N ILE A 185 14.38 14.80 -6.30
CA ILE A 185 14.71 13.40 -6.01
C ILE A 185 13.61 12.53 -6.60
N GLU A 186 14.00 11.54 -7.41
CA GLU A 186 13.06 10.58 -7.97
C GLU A 186 12.43 9.73 -6.85
N PRO A 187 11.11 9.75 -6.66
CA PRO A 187 10.46 8.90 -5.69
C PRO A 187 10.51 7.42 -6.11
N PRO A 188 10.49 6.45 -5.17
CA PRO A 188 10.39 5.04 -5.54
C PRO A 188 9.01 4.72 -6.15
N ASP A 189 8.92 3.67 -6.97
CA ASP A 189 7.61 3.15 -7.40
C ASP A 189 6.91 2.46 -6.22
N LEU A 190 5.69 2.90 -5.91
CA LEU A 190 4.94 2.43 -4.74
C LEU A 190 3.59 1.77 -5.10
N ASP A 191 3.35 1.52 -6.39
CA ASP A 191 2.08 1.01 -6.88
C ASP A 191 1.99 -0.52 -6.88
N GLY A 192 0.83 -1.04 -7.29
CA GLY A 192 0.59 -2.47 -7.39
C GLY A 192 1.40 -3.16 -8.49
N TRP A 193 1.72 -2.47 -9.59
CA TRP A 193 2.53 -3.03 -10.68
C TRP A 193 3.95 -3.32 -10.20
N ALA A 194 4.54 -2.37 -9.48
CA ALA A 194 5.85 -2.52 -8.86
C ALA A 194 5.88 -3.70 -7.88
N TYR A 195 4.83 -3.86 -7.06
CA TYR A 195 4.71 -5.02 -6.16
C TYR A 195 4.59 -6.33 -6.92
N PHE A 196 3.67 -6.45 -7.88
CA PHE A 196 3.45 -7.69 -8.64
C PHE A 196 4.66 -8.09 -9.49
N PHE A 197 5.41 -7.12 -10.01
CA PHE A 197 6.67 -7.37 -10.68
C PHE A 197 7.73 -7.86 -9.69
N ALA A 198 7.92 -7.17 -8.55
CA ALA A 198 8.94 -7.52 -7.56
C ALA A 198 8.64 -8.81 -6.77
N SER A 199 7.38 -9.26 -6.74
CA SER A 199 6.93 -10.52 -6.14
C SER A 199 6.84 -11.68 -7.14
N GLU A 200 7.34 -11.48 -8.38
CA GLU A 200 7.36 -12.49 -9.44
C GLU A 200 5.96 -13.02 -9.83
N HIS A 201 4.92 -12.23 -9.58
CA HIS A 201 3.56 -12.52 -10.04
C HIS A 201 3.32 -12.09 -11.49
N MET A 202 4.15 -11.20 -12.04
CA MET A 202 4.18 -10.85 -13.46
C MET A 202 5.39 -11.49 -14.14
N VAL A 203 5.17 -12.60 -14.84
CA VAL A 203 6.22 -13.33 -15.56
C VAL A 203 6.19 -13.03 -17.06
N PRO A 204 7.35 -12.87 -17.72
CA PRO A 204 7.42 -12.73 -19.18
C PRO A 204 7.01 -14.05 -19.87
N VAL A 205 6.40 -13.93 -21.05
CA VAL A 205 6.02 -15.05 -21.93
C VAL A 205 6.99 -15.22 -23.09
#